data_AF-A0A031JQ91-F1
#
_entry.id   AF-A0A031JQ91-F1
#
_cell.length_a   1.000
_cell.length_b   1.000
_cell.length_c   1.000
_cell.angle_alpha   90.00
_cell.angle_beta   90.00
_cell.angle_gamma   90.00
#
_symmetry.space_group_name_H-M   'P 1'
#
loop_
_entity.id
_entity.type
_entity.pdbx_description
1 polymer ?
#
loop_
_entity_poly.entity_id
_entity_poly.type
_entity_poly.pdbx_seq_one_letter_code
_entity_poly.pdbx_strand_id
1 'polypeptide(L)'
;MAFKRLDDSLSVSPQLSLGDVARAAREGFRAIISNRPDGEETGQPEAAAVQAEAERHGMAFAHIPIESGKAGDADADAMAQALATLPKPIVAYCRSGARSTTLWALANAEASDPASLVRQAAGADYDIASLEPQLQRRRKGQSVTYDVVIVGGGAAGIATAASILKRNAKVTIAIVDPAKDHFYQPGWTMVGAGVFTPEQTRKAEADVMPAGVEWLKVAASGFEPDRNAVELADGRTLTYRVLVAAPGLRLAWEKIDGLEAALGKNGVTSNYRFDLAPYTHQLVKQVKSGRALFSQPAMPIKCAGAPQKAMYLSCDIWREAGALPQIDVEFHNAGAVLFGVATYVPALMDYIAKYGIDLQLDSNLIAVDGDRRIATFERKRDGEITRIEREFDMLHAVPPQVSLDVVAKSPLAAASGFIEVDEATLRHKRYENVFGLGDGAGTSNAKAAAAARKQAPVVAVNVLAALDGKPPVADYDGYGSCPLTVERGKIVLAEFGYGGKLLPSFPAWLIDGTKPTKAAWFLKERMLPPIYWNAMLKGHELMAKPHRIGASA
;
A
#
# COMPACT_ATOMS: atom_id res chain seq x y z
N MET A 1 41.62 18.83 -35.24
CA MET A 1 40.35 18.81 -34.47
C MET A 1 40.48 17.81 -33.32
N ALA A 2 39.93 18.05 -32.13
CA ALA A 2 40.07 17.09 -31.01
C ALA A 2 38.82 16.20 -30.92
N PHE A 3 38.99 14.88 -30.80
CA PHE A 3 37.90 13.97 -30.45
C PHE A 3 37.65 14.08 -28.94
N LYS A 4 36.49 14.62 -28.56
CA LYS A 4 36.18 14.88 -27.15
C LYS A 4 35.48 13.66 -26.55
N ARG A 5 36.07 13.09 -25.50
CA ARG A 5 35.56 11.86 -24.87
C ARG A 5 34.34 12.17 -24.00
N LEU A 6 33.23 11.46 -24.22
CA LEU A 6 32.04 11.50 -23.35
C LEU A 6 32.10 10.41 -22.29
N ASP A 7 32.49 9.19 -22.69
CA ASP A 7 32.66 8.05 -21.79
C ASP A 7 33.80 7.11 -22.25
N ASP A 8 33.91 5.92 -21.67
CA ASP A 8 34.96 4.95 -22.01
C ASP A 8 34.86 4.35 -23.42
N SER A 9 33.72 4.51 -24.07
CA SER A 9 33.38 3.88 -25.34
C SER A 9 33.11 4.86 -26.49
N LEU A 10 32.74 6.11 -26.18
CA LEU A 10 32.33 7.11 -27.17
C LEU A 10 33.07 8.44 -27.01
N SER A 11 33.57 8.94 -28.15
CA SER A 11 34.01 10.32 -28.34
C SER A 11 33.14 11.03 -29.36
N VAL A 12 33.09 12.36 -29.29
CA VAL A 12 32.36 13.21 -30.24
C VAL A 12 33.28 14.20 -30.95
N SER A 13 32.84 14.62 -32.14
CA SER A 13 33.56 15.56 -32.99
C SER A 13 32.60 16.52 -33.71
N PRO A 14 33.04 17.75 -34.02
CA PRO A 14 32.50 18.51 -35.15
C PRO A 14 32.69 17.76 -36.48
N GLN A 15 32.18 18.35 -37.56
CA GLN A 15 32.17 17.74 -38.90
C GLN A 15 33.52 17.10 -39.25
N LEU A 16 33.48 15.81 -39.59
CA LEU A 16 34.66 15.10 -40.08
C LEU A 16 34.89 15.41 -41.56
N SER A 17 36.13 15.75 -41.90
CA SER A 17 36.64 15.63 -43.27
C SER A 17 37.08 14.19 -43.55
N LEU A 18 37.29 13.82 -44.81
CA LEU A 18 37.86 12.50 -45.15
C LEU A 18 39.26 12.30 -44.54
N GLY A 19 40.04 13.38 -44.40
CA GLY A 19 41.33 13.33 -43.69
C GLY A 19 41.19 13.05 -42.19
N ASP A 20 40.09 13.52 -41.57
CA ASP A 20 39.79 13.23 -40.16
C ASP A 20 39.39 11.76 -39.94
N VAL A 21 38.72 11.13 -40.91
CA VAL A 21 38.38 9.70 -40.87
C VAL A 21 39.65 8.86 -40.84
N ALA A 22 40.61 9.14 -41.72
CA ALA A 22 41.91 8.47 -41.73
C ALA A 22 42.69 8.67 -40.43
N ARG A 23 42.55 9.85 -39.80
CA ARG A 23 43.15 10.13 -38.49
C ARG A 23 42.46 9.37 -37.37
N ALA A 24 41.12 9.31 -37.35
CA ALA A 24 40.36 8.54 -36.36
C ALA A 24 40.80 7.06 -36.35
N ALA A 25 40.98 6.46 -37.54
CA ALA A 25 41.49 5.10 -37.66
C ALA A 25 42.90 4.93 -37.06
N ARG A 26 43.82 5.87 -37.31
CA ARG A 26 45.18 5.85 -36.72
C ARG A 26 45.16 6.04 -35.20
N GLU A 27 44.19 6.77 -34.67
CA GLU A 27 43.99 6.96 -33.23
C GLU A 27 43.24 5.79 -32.58
N GLY A 28 42.90 4.74 -33.35
CA GLY A 28 42.37 3.47 -32.83
C GLY A 28 40.85 3.38 -32.78
N PHE A 29 40.11 4.36 -33.31
CA PHE A 29 38.67 4.25 -33.45
C PHE A 29 38.29 3.11 -34.41
N ARG A 30 37.24 2.38 -34.06
CA ARG A 30 36.78 1.19 -34.78
C ARG A 30 35.42 1.38 -35.45
N ALA A 31 34.69 2.43 -35.07
CA ALA A 31 33.44 2.80 -35.72
C ALA A 31 33.18 4.31 -35.72
N ILE A 32 32.37 4.75 -36.68
CA ILE A 32 31.90 6.13 -36.81
C ILE A 32 30.37 6.17 -36.81
N ILE A 33 29.78 7.12 -36.08
CA ILE A 33 28.35 7.44 -36.15
C ILE A 33 28.17 8.84 -36.72
N SER A 34 27.41 8.97 -37.80
CA SER A 34 27.02 10.27 -38.37
C SER A 34 25.63 10.66 -37.88
N ASN A 35 25.51 11.78 -37.16
CA ASN A 35 24.25 12.35 -36.70
C ASN A 35 23.86 13.65 -37.44
N ARG A 36 24.50 13.94 -38.57
CA ARG A 36 24.20 15.11 -39.42
C ARG A 36 23.48 14.63 -40.68
N PRO A 37 22.28 15.17 -41.01
CA PRO A 37 21.65 14.98 -42.31
C PRO A 37 22.54 15.47 -43.45
N ASP A 38 22.46 14.80 -44.59
CA ASP A 38 23.12 15.23 -45.82
C ASP A 38 22.55 16.55 -46.36
N GLY A 39 23.38 17.33 -47.07
CA GLY A 39 22.97 18.60 -47.66
C GLY A 39 22.67 19.74 -46.67
N GLU A 40 23.08 19.68 -45.41
CA GLU A 40 22.85 20.75 -44.42
C GLU A 40 23.68 22.02 -44.70
N GLU A 41 24.81 21.91 -45.40
CA GLU A 41 25.69 23.04 -45.75
C GLU A 41 26.43 22.83 -47.06
N THR A 42 26.69 23.91 -47.81
CA THR A 42 27.47 23.84 -49.06
C THR A 42 28.89 23.35 -48.78
N GLY A 43 29.31 22.27 -49.46
CA GLY A 43 30.63 21.66 -49.26
C GLY A 43 30.71 20.67 -48.11
N GLN A 44 29.57 20.33 -47.47
CA GLN A 44 29.49 19.23 -46.52
C GLN A 44 29.88 17.90 -47.20
N PRO A 45 30.77 17.10 -46.59
CA PRO A 45 30.94 15.71 -46.98
C PRO A 45 29.65 14.91 -46.74
N GLU A 46 29.13 14.29 -47.80
CA GLU A 46 28.00 13.37 -47.74
C GLU A 46 28.33 12.17 -46.84
N ALA A 47 27.35 11.69 -46.09
CA ALA A 47 27.51 10.55 -45.19
C ALA A 47 28.03 9.31 -45.93
N ALA A 48 27.61 9.09 -47.17
CA ALA A 48 28.10 8.03 -48.03
C ALA A 48 29.62 8.14 -48.33
N ALA A 49 30.14 9.37 -48.49
CA ALA A 49 31.57 9.57 -48.71
C ALA A 49 32.38 9.32 -47.44
N VAL A 50 31.85 9.73 -46.28
CA VAL A 50 32.47 9.45 -44.97
C VAL A 50 32.44 7.94 -44.67
N GLN A 51 31.33 7.26 -45.00
CA GLN A 51 31.19 5.82 -44.88
C GLN A 51 32.24 5.08 -45.73
N ALA A 52 32.35 5.42 -47.02
CA ALA A 52 33.30 4.77 -47.92
C ALA A 52 34.75 4.95 -47.43
N GLU A 53 35.10 6.13 -46.90
CA GLU A 53 36.42 6.35 -46.30
C GLU A 53 36.60 5.57 -44.99
N ALA A 54 35.57 5.46 -44.15
CA ALA A 54 35.63 4.68 -42.91
C ALA A 54 35.87 3.19 -43.19
N GLU A 55 35.13 2.64 -44.16
CA GLU A 55 35.26 1.26 -44.62
C GLU A 55 36.65 0.98 -45.21
N ARG A 56 37.23 1.94 -45.95
CA ARG A 56 38.60 1.86 -46.47
C ARG A 56 39.66 1.68 -45.38
N HIS A 57 39.39 2.20 -44.18
CA HIS A 57 40.24 2.02 -42.99
C HIS A 57 39.76 0.91 -42.05
N GLY A 58 38.80 0.08 -42.48
CA GLY A 58 38.28 -1.04 -41.69
C GLY A 58 37.45 -0.64 -40.47
N MET A 59 36.87 0.56 -40.48
CA MET A 59 35.93 1.03 -39.45
C MET A 59 34.49 0.75 -39.85
N ALA A 60 33.65 0.39 -38.87
CA ALA A 60 32.21 0.30 -39.09
C ALA A 60 31.58 1.70 -39.15
N PHE A 61 30.41 1.82 -39.78
CA PHE A 61 29.72 3.10 -39.93
C PHE A 61 28.22 2.96 -39.66
N ALA A 62 27.63 3.95 -38.98
CA ALA A 62 26.19 4.09 -38.86
C ALA A 62 25.76 5.53 -39.15
N HIS A 63 24.65 5.68 -39.88
CA HIS A 63 24.05 6.98 -40.17
C HIS A 63 22.70 7.10 -39.46
N ILE A 64 22.62 8.01 -38.49
CA ILE A 64 21.44 8.28 -37.66
C ILE A 64 21.19 9.79 -37.72
N PRO A 65 20.74 10.32 -38.87
CA PRO A 65 20.64 11.75 -39.10
C PRO A 65 19.50 12.33 -38.26
N ILE A 66 19.80 13.38 -37.48
CA ILE A 66 18.79 14.13 -36.74
C ILE A 66 18.86 15.62 -37.02
N GLU A 67 17.69 16.24 -37.08
CA GLU A 67 17.58 17.69 -37.13
C GLU A 67 17.90 18.30 -35.75
N SER A 68 18.52 19.47 -35.75
CA SER A 68 18.93 20.13 -34.50
C SER A 68 17.71 20.44 -33.63
N GLY A 69 17.74 20.01 -32.37
CA GLY A 69 16.64 20.23 -31.43
C GLY A 69 15.40 19.36 -31.64
N LYS A 70 15.44 18.40 -32.58
CA LYS A 70 14.31 17.48 -32.86
C LYS A 70 14.59 16.02 -32.49
N ALA A 71 15.59 15.74 -31.66
CA ALA A 71 15.88 14.38 -31.22
C ALA A 71 14.68 13.80 -30.46
N GLY A 72 14.11 12.70 -30.96
CA GLY A 72 13.00 11.97 -30.38
C GLY A 72 13.42 10.64 -29.77
N ASP A 73 12.44 9.92 -29.20
CA ASP A 73 12.72 8.66 -28.51
C ASP A 73 13.23 7.56 -29.47
N ALA A 74 12.71 7.51 -30.71
CA ALA A 74 13.18 6.58 -31.72
C ALA A 74 14.63 6.83 -32.17
N ASP A 75 15.08 8.09 -32.20
CA ASP A 75 16.46 8.43 -32.56
C ASP A 75 17.43 7.99 -31.46
N ALA A 76 17.02 8.16 -30.20
CA ALA A 76 17.77 7.72 -29.04
C ALA A 76 17.82 6.19 -28.95
N ASP A 77 16.75 5.47 -29.34
CA ASP A 77 16.76 4.00 -29.47
C ASP A 77 17.74 3.54 -30.57
N ALA A 78 17.73 4.20 -31.72
CA ALA A 78 18.66 3.93 -32.82
C ALA A 78 20.12 4.17 -32.39
N MET A 79 20.37 5.25 -31.64
CA MET A 79 21.69 5.54 -31.07
C MET A 79 22.11 4.48 -30.05
N ALA A 80 21.21 4.06 -29.14
CA ALA A 80 21.48 3.00 -28.18
C ALA A 80 21.84 1.67 -28.87
N GLN A 81 21.10 1.31 -29.92
CA GLN A 81 21.36 0.12 -30.72
C GLN A 81 22.73 0.18 -31.42
N ALA A 82 23.10 1.33 -31.98
CA ALA A 82 24.41 1.53 -32.60
C ALA A 82 25.55 1.43 -31.56
N LEU A 83 25.40 2.05 -30.39
CA LEU A 83 26.40 1.98 -29.31
C LEU A 83 26.57 0.56 -28.75
N ALA A 84 25.51 -0.26 -28.80
CA ALA A 84 25.55 -1.65 -28.36
C ALA A 84 26.20 -2.60 -29.39
N THR A 85 26.07 -2.30 -30.68
CA THR A 85 26.46 -3.24 -31.76
C THR A 85 27.77 -2.87 -32.46
N LEU A 86 28.12 -1.59 -32.53
CA LEU A 86 29.33 -1.15 -33.21
C LEU A 86 30.59 -1.46 -32.41
N PRO A 87 31.71 -1.80 -33.08
CA PRO A 87 32.98 -2.04 -32.43
C PRO A 87 33.53 -0.75 -31.81
N LYS A 88 33.96 -0.84 -30.55
CA LYS A 88 34.53 0.26 -29.76
C LYS A 88 36.05 0.37 -29.95
N PRO A 89 36.67 1.55 -29.76
CA PRO A 89 36.05 2.83 -29.44
C PRO A 89 35.37 3.49 -30.64
N ILE A 90 34.30 4.26 -30.37
CA ILE A 90 33.43 4.88 -31.38
C ILE A 90 33.66 6.40 -31.40
N VAL A 91 33.64 7.01 -32.59
CA VAL A 91 33.53 8.47 -32.74
C VAL A 91 32.21 8.85 -33.41
N ALA A 92 31.40 9.67 -32.75
CA ALA A 92 30.19 10.23 -33.33
C ALA A 92 30.41 11.69 -33.76
N TYR A 93 29.82 12.11 -34.87
CA TYR A 93 29.93 13.49 -35.32
C TYR A 93 28.61 14.07 -35.83
N CYS A 94 28.50 15.39 -35.73
CA CYS A 94 27.54 16.16 -36.50
C CYS A 94 28.19 17.46 -37.00
N ARG A 95 27.45 18.57 -37.13
CA ARG A 95 28.06 19.88 -37.45
C ARG A 95 29.02 20.36 -36.34
N SER A 96 28.58 20.35 -35.08
CA SER A 96 29.38 20.81 -33.91
C SER A 96 29.69 19.71 -32.89
N GLY A 97 29.14 18.51 -33.07
CA GLY A 97 29.13 17.42 -32.08
C GLY A 97 27.96 17.46 -31.09
N ALA A 98 27.23 18.58 -30.99
CA ALA A 98 26.14 18.74 -30.01
C ALA A 98 25.01 17.70 -30.19
N ARG A 99 24.62 17.39 -31.43
CA ARG A 99 23.58 16.39 -31.72
C ARG A 99 24.00 14.99 -31.29
N SER A 100 25.26 14.63 -31.53
CA SER A 100 25.84 13.36 -31.09
C SER A 100 25.86 13.26 -29.57
N THR A 101 26.20 14.34 -28.87
CA THR A 101 26.13 14.41 -27.40
C THR A 101 24.70 14.30 -26.88
N THR A 102 23.74 14.98 -27.51
CA THR A 102 22.31 14.87 -27.17
C THR A 102 21.81 13.43 -27.31
N LEU A 103 22.07 12.78 -28.45
CA LEU A 103 21.64 11.40 -28.67
C LEU A 103 22.34 10.42 -27.75
N TRP A 104 23.63 10.61 -27.47
CA TRP A 104 24.34 9.81 -26.47
C TRP A 104 23.69 9.93 -25.09
N ALA A 105 23.37 11.15 -24.64
CA ALA A 105 22.75 11.36 -23.34
C ALA A 105 21.35 10.72 -23.28
N LEU A 106 20.52 10.88 -24.32
CA LEU A 106 19.21 10.25 -24.39
C LEU A 106 19.32 8.71 -24.45
N ALA A 107 20.25 8.16 -25.24
CA ALA A 107 20.49 6.71 -25.34
C ALA A 107 20.92 6.09 -24.00
N ASN A 108 21.62 6.85 -23.16
CA ASN A 108 22.09 6.39 -21.84
C ASN A 108 21.16 6.79 -20.68
N ALA A 109 20.08 7.56 -20.94
CA ALA A 109 19.19 8.10 -19.91
C ALA A 109 18.47 7.02 -19.08
N GLU A 110 18.29 5.82 -19.64
CA GLU A 110 17.69 4.68 -18.94
C GLU A 110 18.63 4.03 -17.92
N ALA A 111 19.93 3.99 -18.23
CA ALA A 111 20.94 3.28 -17.44
C ALA A 111 21.75 4.19 -16.51
N SER A 112 21.70 5.50 -16.72
CA SER A 112 22.53 6.49 -16.02
C SER A 112 21.70 7.59 -15.37
N ASP A 113 22.22 8.13 -14.27
CA ASP A 113 21.61 9.29 -13.61
C ASP A 113 21.70 10.54 -14.50
N PRO A 114 20.59 11.30 -14.73
CA PRO A 114 20.59 12.48 -15.60
C PRO A 114 21.65 13.53 -15.22
N ALA A 115 21.87 13.76 -13.92
CA ALA A 115 22.88 14.72 -13.47
C ALA A 115 24.31 14.24 -13.79
N SER A 116 24.55 12.93 -13.80
CA SER A 116 25.83 12.36 -14.24
C SER A 116 26.06 12.57 -15.73
N LEU A 117 25.04 12.34 -16.56
CA LEU A 117 25.11 12.55 -18.01
C LEU A 117 25.39 14.02 -18.35
N VAL A 118 24.73 14.96 -17.65
CA VAL A 118 24.98 16.39 -17.80
C VAL A 118 26.44 16.75 -17.44
N ARG A 119 26.98 16.20 -16.34
CA ARG A 119 28.39 16.43 -15.95
C ARG A 119 29.39 15.86 -16.95
N GLN A 120 29.15 14.66 -17.47
CA GLN A 120 30.00 14.02 -18.46
C GLN A 120 30.03 14.81 -19.78
N ALA A 121 28.87 15.25 -20.26
CA ALA A 121 28.77 16.13 -21.43
C ALA A 121 29.49 17.48 -21.21
N ALA A 122 29.34 18.09 -20.03
CA ALA A 122 30.04 19.31 -19.68
C ALA A 122 31.57 19.13 -19.68
N GLY A 123 32.08 17.97 -19.27
CA GLY A 123 33.50 17.61 -19.36
C GLY A 123 34.06 17.50 -20.78
N ALA A 124 33.17 17.37 -21.78
CA ALA A 124 33.48 17.43 -23.21
C ALA A 124 33.10 18.78 -23.84
N ASP A 125 32.87 19.82 -23.04
CA ASP A 125 32.42 21.16 -23.44
C ASP A 125 31.06 21.21 -24.16
N TYR A 126 30.12 20.35 -23.79
CA TYR A 126 28.74 20.39 -24.29
C TYR A 126 27.75 20.63 -23.16
N ASP A 127 26.98 21.72 -23.26
CA ASP A 127 25.88 22.01 -22.34
C ASP A 127 24.60 21.32 -22.82
N ILE A 128 24.14 20.36 -22.01
CA ILE A 128 22.88 19.63 -22.21
C ILE A 128 21.94 19.78 -21.01
N ALA A 129 22.14 20.77 -20.13
CA ALA A 129 21.31 20.95 -18.93
C ALA A 129 19.82 21.11 -19.29
N SER A 130 19.52 21.75 -20.42
CA SER A 130 18.14 21.92 -20.91
C SER A 130 17.44 20.60 -21.29
N LEU A 131 18.18 19.51 -21.48
CA LEU A 131 17.63 18.18 -21.77
C LEU A 131 17.23 17.40 -20.51
N GLU A 132 17.52 17.91 -19.31
CA GLU A 132 17.23 17.21 -18.06
C GLU A 132 15.77 16.71 -17.93
N PRO A 133 14.72 17.49 -18.29
CA PRO A 133 13.34 16.99 -18.27
C PRO A 133 13.11 15.79 -19.20
N GLN A 134 13.76 15.76 -20.36
CA GLN A 134 13.65 14.66 -21.33
C GLN A 134 14.43 13.43 -20.87
N LEU A 135 15.63 13.61 -20.32
CA LEU A 135 16.43 12.54 -19.70
C LEU A 135 15.66 11.90 -18.54
N GLN A 136 15.02 12.71 -17.69
CA GLN A 136 14.16 12.23 -16.61
C GLN A 136 12.94 11.47 -17.15
N ARG A 137 12.27 11.98 -18.19
CA ARG A 137 11.13 11.28 -18.82
C ARG A 137 11.54 9.90 -19.35
N ARG A 138 12.69 9.82 -20.01
CA ARG A 138 13.19 8.58 -20.61
C ARG A 138 13.64 7.58 -19.54
N ARG A 139 14.27 8.05 -18.46
CA ARG A 139 14.55 7.22 -17.26
C ARG A 139 13.27 6.65 -16.63
N LYS A 140 12.18 7.42 -16.60
CA LYS A 140 10.86 6.95 -16.13
C LYS A 140 10.26 5.86 -17.02
N GLY A 141 10.76 5.67 -18.25
CA GLY A 141 10.35 4.61 -19.18
C GLY A 141 10.78 3.19 -18.77
N GLN A 142 11.54 3.02 -17.68
CA GLN A 142 11.91 1.70 -17.13
C GLN A 142 10.69 1.01 -16.49
N SER A 143 9.77 0.52 -17.33
CA SER A 143 8.71 -0.38 -16.89
C SER A 143 9.34 -1.72 -16.51
N VAL A 144 9.44 -2.00 -15.21
CA VAL A 144 9.70 -3.36 -14.74
C VAL A 144 8.35 -4.09 -14.69
N THR A 145 8.22 -5.14 -15.49
CA THR A 145 7.01 -5.97 -15.53
C THR A 145 7.11 -7.12 -14.54
N TYR A 146 6.08 -7.29 -13.72
CA TYR A 146 5.90 -8.46 -12.85
C TYR A 146 4.67 -9.27 -13.27
N ASP A 147 4.65 -10.56 -12.96
CA ASP A 147 3.41 -11.35 -13.07
C ASP A 147 2.34 -10.75 -12.15
N VAL A 148 2.73 -10.44 -10.91
CA VAL A 148 1.83 -9.85 -9.91
C VAL A 148 2.47 -8.63 -9.25
N VAL A 149 1.77 -7.50 -9.30
CA VAL A 149 2.06 -6.34 -8.44
C VAL A 149 1.03 -6.31 -7.31
N ILE A 150 1.50 -6.16 -6.08
CA ILE A 150 0.67 -6.04 -4.89
C ILE A 150 0.92 -4.66 -4.27
N VAL A 151 -0.14 -3.85 -4.13
CA VAL A 151 -0.06 -2.54 -3.46
C VAL A 151 -0.55 -2.69 -2.02
N GLY A 152 0.37 -2.55 -1.06
CA GLY A 152 0.14 -2.71 0.37
C GLY A 152 0.79 -3.97 0.94
N GLY A 153 1.75 -3.78 1.86
CA GLY A 153 2.48 -4.78 2.65
C GLY A 153 1.79 -5.13 3.97
N GLY A 154 0.54 -4.70 4.16
CA GLY A 154 -0.25 -5.05 5.34
C GLY A 154 -0.63 -6.54 5.41
N ALA A 155 -1.45 -6.89 6.41
CA ALA A 155 -1.89 -8.27 6.67
C ALA A 155 -2.39 -9.01 5.43
N ALA A 156 -3.20 -8.35 4.60
CA ALA A 156 -3.83 -8.95 3.44
C ALA A 156 -2.85 -9.13 2.26
N GLY A 157 -2.00 -8.13 1.99
CA GLY A 157 -1.05 -8.18 0.88
C GLY A 157 0.04 -9.23 1.08
N ILE A 158 0.69 -9.24 2.25
CA ILE A 158 1.70 -10.26 2.58
C ILE A 158 1.09 -11.68 2.59
N ALA A 159 -0.08 -11.86 3.20
CA ALA A 159 -0.73 -13.17 3.22
C ALA A 159 -1.09 -13.67 1.80
N THR A 160 -1.50 -12.77 0.91
CA THR A 160 -1.82 -13.10 -0.48
C THR A 160 -0.55 -13.50 -1.25
N ALA A 161 0.53 -12.72 -1.13
CA ALA A 161 1.81 -13.03 -1.75
C ALA A 161 2.34 -14.41 -1.30
N ALA A 162 2.34 -14.66 0.01
CA ALA A 162 2.77 -15.94 0.57
C ALA A 162 1.88 -17.11 0.09
N SER A 163 0.57 -16.88 -0.03
CA SER A 163 -0.40 -17.88 -0.52
C SER A 163 -0.20 -18.20 -2.01
N ILE A 164 0.12 -17.20 -2.84
CA ILE A 164 0.47 -17.36 -4.26
C ILE A 164 1.76 -18.18 -4.38
N LEU A 165 2.84 -17.77 -3.71
CA LEU A 165 4.16 -18.42 -3.83
C LEU A 165 4.15 -19.87 -3.33
N LYS A 166 3.31 -20.21 -2.36
CA LYS A 166 3.10 -21.60 -1.93
C LYS A 166 2.47 -22.50 -2.98
N ARG A 167 1.66 -21.94 -3.88
CA ARG A 167 0.99 -22.66 -4.97
C ARG A 167 1.84 -22.66 -6.23
N ASN A 168 2.51 -21.55 -6.51
CA ASN A 168 3.38 -21.41 -7.66
C ASN A 168 4.56 -20.48 -7.31
N ALA A 169 5.70 -21.08 -6.97
CA ALA A 169 6.91 -20.36 -6.61
C ALA A 169 7.62 -19.67 -7.79
N LYS A 170 7.15 -19.87 -9.03
CA LYS A 170 7.73 -19.26 -10.24
C LYS A 170 7.14 -17.88 -10.56
N VAL A 171 6.04 -17.52 -9.91
CA VAL A 171 5.37 -16.23 -10.13
C VAL A 171 6.26 -15.12 -9.60
N THR A 172 6.57 -14.15 -10.44
CA THR A 172 7.30 -12.93 -10.05
C THR A 172 6.34 -11.97 -9.35
N ILE A 173 6.70 -11.54 -8.13
CA ILE A 173 5.83 -10.67 -7.31
C ILE A 173 6.61 -9.46 -6.83
N ALA A 174 6.04 -8.26 -7.02
CA ALA A 174 6.46 -7.04 -6.33
C ALA A 174 5.42 -6.64 -5.28
N ILE A 175 5.85 -6.31 -4.06
CA ILE A 175 5.04 -5.60 -3.05
C ILE A 175 5.49 -4.15 -2.98
N VAL A 176 4.56 -3.23 -3.20
CA VAL A 176 4.76 -1.78 -3.06
C VAL A 176 4.21 -1.35 -1.70
N ASP A 177 5.12 -1.01 -0.77
CA ASP A 177 4.74 -0.49 0.55
C ASP A 177 5.89 0.32 1.18
N PRO A 178 5.64 1.55 1.67
CA PRO A 178 6.68 2.39 2.27
C PRO A 178 6.99 2.07 3.74
N ALA A 179 6.18 1.26 4.43
CA ALA A 179 6.27 1.04 5.87
C ALA A 179 7.54 0.30 6.25
N LYS A 180 8.22 0.76 7.31
CA LYS A 180 9.39 0.05 7.87
C LYS A 180 8.98 -1.04 8.86
N ASP A 181 7.77 -0.95 9.38
CA ASP A 181 7.24 -1.78 10.47
C ASP A 181 5.89 -2.38 10.11
N HIS A 182 5.73 -3.65 10.47
CA HIS A 182 4.48 -4.39 10.36
C HIS A 182 3.80 -4.51 11.71
N PHE A 183 2.48 -4.30 11.75
CA PHE A 183 1.72 -4.34 12.99
C PHE A 183 0.61 -5.39 13.01
N TYR A 184 0.57 -6.19 14.07
CA TYR A 184 -0.60 -6.99 14.47
C TYR A 184 -1.60 -6.12 15.23
N GLN A 185 -2.32 -5.29 14.49
CA GLN A 185 -3.23 -4.27 15.03
C GLN A 185 -4.35 -4.81 15.94
N PRO A 186 -4.92 -6.03 15.76
CA PRO A 186 -5.88 -6.59 16.70
C PRO A 186 -5.35 -6.66 18.15
N GLY A 187 -4.02 -6.78 18.31
CA GLY A 187 -3.34 -6.78 19.60
C GLY A 187 -3.37 -5.44 20.34
N TRP A 188 -3.62 -4.31 19.67
CA TRP A 188 -3.59 -3.00 20.32
C TRP A 188 -4.68 -2.82 21.39
N THR A 189 -5.83 -3.48 21.22
CA THR A 189 -6.86 -3.55 22.28
C THR A 189 -6.35 -4.28 23.55
N MET A 190 -5.45 -5.26 23.38
CA MET A 190 -4.84 -6.00 24.49
C MET A 190 -3.69 -5.21 25.12
N VAL A 191 -2.96 -4.40 24.34
CA VAL A 191 -1.96 -3.45 24.83
C VAL A 191 -2.62 -2.37 25.68
N GLY A 192 -3.74 -1.80 25.22
CA GLY A 192 -4.53 -0.81 25.97
C GLY A 192 -5.10 -1.32 27.29
N ALA A 193 -5.17 -2.64 27.48
CA ALA A 193 -5.55 -3.27 28.74
C ALA A 193 -4.34 -3.83 29.52
N GLY A 194 -3.11 -3.62 29.04
CA GLY A 194 -1.90 -4.15 29.66
C GLY A 194 -1.81 -5.68 29.70
N VAL A 195 -2.44 -6.36 28.75
CA VAL A 195 -2.32 -7.82 28.57
C VAL A 195 -1.15 -8.14 27.66
N PHE A 196 -0.95 -7.33 26.61
CA PHE A 196 0.20 -7.41 25.71
C PHE A 196 1.14 -6.22 25.91
N THR A 197 2.41 -6.39 25.53
CA THR A 197 3.33 -5.27 25.32
C THR A 197 3.26 -4.80 23.85
N PRO A 198 3.60 -3.54 23.57
CA PRO A 198 3.62 -3.02 22.19
C PRO A 198 4.49 -3.86 21.25
N GLU A 199 5.65 -4.31 21.74
CA GLU A 199 6.66 -5.04 20.96
C GLU A 199 6.11 -6.38 20.46
N GLN A 200 5.21 -7.03 21.20
CA GLN A 200 4.55 -8.26 20.76
C GLN A 200 3.67 -8.05 19.52
N THR A 201 3.27 -6.80 19.26
CA THR A 201 2.39 -6.42 18.14
C THR A 201 3.13 -5.79 16.97
N ARG A 202 4.46 -5.68 17.02
CA ARG A 202 5.30 -5.05 15.99
C ARG A 202 6.42 -5.99 15.54
N LYS A 203 6.67 -6.05 14.24
CA LYS A 203 7.89 -6.61 13.64
C LYS A 203 8.43 -5.65 12.60
N ALA A 204 9.71 -5.76 12.23
CA ALA A 204 10.19 -5.07 11.04
C ALA A 204 9.46 -5.63 9.81
N GLU A 205 9.07 -4.76 8.87
CA GLU A 205 8.38 -5.17 7.64
C GLU A 205 9.22 -6.21 6.85
N ALA A 206 10.55 -6.03 6.86
CA ALA A 206 11.50 -6.96 6.26
C ALA A 206 11.38 -8.39 6.81
N ASP A 207 11.12 -8.57 8.11
CA ASP A 207 11.12 -9.89 8.77
C ASP A 207 9.88 -10.72 8.41
N VAL A 208 8.81 -10.04 7.99
CA VAL A 208 7.55 -10.67 7.62
C VAL A 208 7.36 -10.83 6.13
N MET A 209 8.11 -10.05 5.33
CA MET A 209 8.11 -10.13 3.87
C MET A 209 8.36 -11.57 3.38
N PRO A 210 7.54 -12.10 2.45
CA PRO A 210 7.76 -13.45 1.93
C PRO A 210 9.06 -13.56 1.12
N ALA A 211 9.76 -14.68 1.26
CA ALA A 211 10.94 -14.95 0.43
C ALA A 211 10.51 -15.09 -1.04
N GLY A 212 11.28 -14.49 -1.96
CA GLY A 212 11.00 -14.48 -3.40
C GLY A 212 10.13 -13.32 -3.90
N VAL A 213 9.71 -12.41 -3.01
CA VAL A 213 9.06 -11.14 -3.37
C VAL A 213 10.10 -10.03 -3.47
N GLU A 214 9.97 -9.16 -4.46
CA GLU A 214 10.65 -7.87 -4.46
C GLU A 214 9.85 -6.84 -3.66
N TRP A 215 10.42 -6.36 -2.55
CA TRP A 215 9.80 -5.31 -1.75
C TRP A 215 10.29 -3.92 -2.19
N LEU A 216 9.39 -3.18 -2.82
CA LEU A 216 9.59 -1.80 -3.23
C LEU A 216 9.14 -0.87 -2.10
N LYS A 217 10.13 -0.28 -1.41
CA LYS A 217 9.96 0.57 -0.22
C LYS A 217 9.49 1.99 -0.57
N VAL A 218 8.40 2.07 -1.31
CA VAL A 218 7.84 3.31 -1.86
C VAL A 218 6.33 3.24 -1.83
N ALA A 219 5.67 4.38 -1.69
CA ALA A 219 4.22 4.46 -1.79
C ALA A 219 3.77 4.39 -3.25
N ALA A 220 2.65 3.74 -3.52
CA ALA A 220 1.94 3.93 -4.77
C ALA A 220 1.33 5.36 -4.80
N SER A 221 1.46 6.04 -5.93
CA SER A 221 0.92 7.39 -6.16
C SER A 221 -0.27 7.40 -7.12
N GLY A 222 -0.46 6.34 -7.91
CA GLY A 222 -1.52 6.25 -8.90
C GLY A 222 -1.75 4.83 -9.42
N PHE A 223 -2.93 4.60 -9.99
CA PHE A 223 -3.30 3.34 -10.64
C PHE A 223 -3.75 3.63 -12.08
N GLU A 224 -3.13 2.97 -13.05
CA GLU A 224 -3.47 3.05 -14.47
C GLU A 224 -3.90 1.66 -14.98
N PRO A 225 -5.09 1.16 -14.58
CA PRO A 225 -5.54 -0.19 -14.93
C PRO A 225 -5.68 -0.43 -16.43
N ASP A 226 -6.03 0.59 -17.22
CA ASP A 226 -6.12 0.47 -18.69
C ASP A 226 -4.76 0.20 -19.35
N ARG A 227 -3.66 0.55 -18.66
CA ARG A 227 -2.27 0.34 -19.09
C ARG A 227 -1.59 -0.78 -18.30
N ASN A 228 -2.32 -1.46 -17.42
CA ASN A 228 -1.80 -2.44 -16.47
C ASN A 228 -0.60 -1.92 -15.68
N ALA A 229 -0.70 -0.69 -15.15
CA ALA A 229 0.41 -0.02 -14.47
C ALA A 229 0.05 0.57 -13.10
N VAL A 230 1.07 0.68 -12.24
CA VAL A 230 1.04 1.38 -10.96
C VAL A 230 2.12 2.45 -10.96
N GLU A 231 1.74 3.69 -10.66
CA GLU A 231 2.69 4.79 -10.48
C GLU A 231 3.20 4.80 -9.04
N LEU A 232 4.50 5.05 -8.88
CA LEU A 232 5.16 5.12 -7.58
C LEU A 232 5.50 6.58 -7.24
N ALA A 233 5.53 6.89 -5.95
CA ALA A 233 5.82 8.23 -5.44
C ALA A 233 7.24 8.75 -5.79
N ASP A 234 8.16 7.86 -6.16
CA ASP A 234 9.50 8.23 -6.65
C ASP A 234 9.57 8.43 -8.17
N GLY A 235 8.42 8.42 -8.85
CA GLY A 235 8.28 8.66 -10.27
C GLY A 235 8.49 7.44 -11.17
N ARG A 236 8.80 6.26 -10.60
CA ARG A 236 8.82 5.01 -11.36
C ARG A 236 7.41 4.52 -11.68
N THR A 237 7.30 3.69 -12.71
CA THR A 237 6.08 2.99 -13.09
C THR A 237 6.35 1.49 -13.14
N LEU A 238 5.49 0.70 -12.48
CA LEU A 238 5.51 -0.76 -12.57
C LEU A 238 4.40 -1.23 -13.47
N THR A 239 4.67 -2.20 -14.34
CA THR A 239 3.62 -2.88 -15.09
C THR A 239 3.37 -4.27 -14.52
N TYR A 240 2.15 -4.78 -14.71
CA TYR A 240 1.73 -6.07 -14.18
C TYR A 240 0.95 -6.88 -15.19
N ARG A 241 0.94 -8.21 -15.02
CA ARG A 241 -0.10 -9.06 -15.63
C ARG A 241 -1.36 -9.05 -14.78
N VAL A 242 -1.22 -9.12 -13.46
CA VAL A 242 -2.33 -9.04 -12.48
C VAL A 242 -1.97 -8.08 -11.34
N LEU A 243 -2.91 -7.23 -10.94
CA LEU A 243 -2.78 -6.33 -9.79
C LEU A 243 -3.59 -6.86 -8.60
N VAL A 244 -2.98 -6.84 -7.41
CA VAL A 244 -3.67 -7.03 -6.13
C VAL A 244 -3.56 -5.75 -5.30
N ALA A 245 -4.66 -5.05 -5.10
CA ALA A 245 -4.72 -3.84 -4.29
C ALA A 245 -5.21 -4.17 -2.86
N ALA A 246 -4.30 -4.04 -1.89
CA ALA A 246 -4.53 -4.26 -0.46
C ALA A 246 -4.07 -3.07 0.42
N PRO A 247 -4.41 -1.80 0.08
CA PRO A 247 -3.83 -0.61 0.71
C PRO A 247 -4.31 -0.35 2.15
N GLY A 248 -5.28 -1.13 2.63
CA GLY A 248 -5.93 -0.87 3.91
C GLY A 248 -6.86 0.35 3.86
N LEU A 249 -6.94 1.07 4.97
CA LEU A 249 -7.75 2.28 5.12
C LEU A 249 -6.99 3.37 5.87
N ARG A 250 -7.50 4.59 5.83
CA ARG A 250 -6.99 5.75 6.55
C ARG A 250 -7.89 6.10 7.74
N LEU A 251 -7.26 6.46 8.85
CA LEU A 251 -7.95 7.04 10.01
C LEU A 251 -8.08 8.54 9.80
N ALA A 252 -9.31 9.04 9.66
CA ALA A 252 -9.59 10.44 9.34
C ALA A 252 -9.73 11.28 10.62
N TRP A 253 -8.63 11.42 11.36
CA TRP A 253 -8.57 12.23 12.58
C TRP A 253 -9.04 13.66 12.36
N GLU A 254 -8.73 14.21 11.18
CA GLU A 254 -9.08 15.56 10.77
C GLU A 254 -10.60 15.80 10.65
N LYS A 255 -11.43 14.75 10.68
CA LYS A 255 -12.89 14.87 10.65
C LYS A 255 -13.51 15.13 12.02
N ILE A 256 -12.74 15.11 13.09
CA ILE A 256 -13.17 15.48 14.43
C ILE A 256 -12.35 16.70 14.84
N ASP A 257 -13.01 17.85 14.94
CA ASP A 257 -12.34 19.12 15.21
C ASP A 257 -11.57 19.05 16.54
N GLY A 258 -10.34 19.58 16.57
CA GLY A 258 -9.45 19.55 17.73
C GLY A 258 -8.91 18.17 18.17
N LEU A 259 -9.40 17.04 17.64
CA LEU A 259 -9.01 15.70 18.12
C LEU A 259 -7.52 15.41 17.95
N GLU A 260 -6.97 15.62 16.75
CA GLU A 260 -5.55 15.31 16.48
C GLU A 260 -4.61 16.10 17.40
N ALA A 261 -4.96 17.36 17.67
CA ALA A 261 -4.23 18.22 18.58
C ALA A 261 -4.30 17.76 20.04
N ALA A 262 -5.32 17.00 20.44
CA ALA A 262 -5.51 16.51 21.81
C ALA A 262 -4.92 15.11 22.06
N LEU A 263 -4.77 14.27 21.03
CA LEU A 263 -4.31 12.87 21.17
C LEU A 263 -2.97 12.73 21.89
N GLY A 264 -2.92 11.83 22.89
CA GLY A 264 -1.71 11.54 23.67
C GLY A 264 -1.47 12.50 24.84
N LYS A 265 -2.37 13.47 25.04
CA LYS A 265 -2.39 14.39 26.18
C LYS A 265 -3.82 14.66 26.60
N ASN A 266 -4.00 15.46 27.65
CA ASN A 266 -5.32 15.93 28.11
C ASN A 266 -6.35 14.81 28.38
N GLY A 267 -5.91 13.56 28.63
CA GLY A 267 -6.81 12.42 28.82
C GLY A 267 -7.36 11.81 27.52
N VAL A 268 -6.90 12.24 26.34
CA VAL A 268 -7.41 11.79 25.04
C VAL A 268 -6.50 10.72 24.44
N THR A 269 -7.05 9.55 24.14
CA THR A 269 -6.30 8.39 23.62
C THR A 269 -7.07 7.64 22.52
N SER A 270 -6.40 6.70 21.84
CA SER A 270 -7.03 5.78 20.90
C SER A 270 -6.20 4.53 20.67
N ASN A 271 -6.80 3.34 20.83
CA ASN A 271 -6.15 2.07 20.51
C ASN A 271 -6.00 1.81 19.00
N TYR A 272 -6.38 2.77 18.14
CA TYR A 272 -6.18 2.71 16.70
C TYR A 272 -4.82 3.25 16.25
N ARG A 273 -4.00 3.77 17.18
CA ARG A 273 -2.61 4.18 16.96
C ARG A 273 -1.68 3.35 17.85
N PHE A 274 -0.57 2.87 17.29
CA PHE A 274 0.38 1.99 17.98
C PHE A 274 0.95 2.63 19.27
N ASP A 275 1.36 3.89 19.17
CA ASP A 275 1.96 4.67 20.26
C ASP A 275 0.96 5.09 21.35
N LEU A 276 -0.34 5.10 21.04
CA LEU A 276 -1.38 5.50 21.99
C LEU A 276 -1.97 4.33 22.78
N ALA A 277 -1.88 3.09 22.30
CA ALA A 277 -2.39 1.95 23.06
C ALA A 277 -1.74 1.83 24.46
N PRO A 278 -0.42 2.02 24.64
CA PRO A 278 0.19 2.10 25.98
C PRO A 278 -0.33 3.26 26.82
N TYR A 279 -0.59 4.41 26.19
CA TYR A 279 -1.14 5.58 26.86
C TYR A 279 -2.57 5.34 27.34
N THR A 280 -3.39 4.59 26.58
CA THR A 280 -4.70 4.11 27.06
C THR A 280 -4.56 3.33 28.37
N HIS A 281 -3.62 2.37 28.42
CA HIS A 281 -3.40 1.59 29.64
C HIS A 281 -2.95 2.45 30.82
N GLN A 282 -2.08 3.44 30.55
CA GLN A 282 -1.65 4.41 31.55
C GLN A 282 -2.83 5.22 32.11
N LEU A 283 -3.68 5.78 31.24
CA LEU A 283 -4.85 6.56 31.65
C LEU A 283 -5.83 5.71 32.48
N VAL A 284 -6.14 4.50 32.02
CA VAL A 284 -7.03 3.57 32.75
C VAL A 284 -6.49 3.30 34.15
N LYS A 285 -5.18 3.14 34.32
CA LYS A 285 -4.56 2.98 35.64
C LYS A 285 -4.59 4.22 36.51
N GLN A 286 -4.57 5.42 35.93
CA GLN A 286 -4.50 6.69 36.64
C GLN A 286 -5.89 7.21 37.06
N VAL A 287 -6.91 7.04 36.22
CA VAL A 287 -8.28 7.45 36.54
C VAL A 287 -8.82 6.64 37.73
N LYS A 288 -9.35 7.35 38.73
CA LYS A 288 -9.95 6.77 39.95
C LYS A 288 -11.37 7.25 40.21
N SER A 289 -11.76 8.37 39.60
CA SER A 289 -13.08 8.97 39.65
C SER A 289 -13.29 9.88 38.45
N GLY A 290 -14.52 10.32 38.20
CA GLY A 290 -14.84 11.29 37.15
C GLY A 290 -15.48 10.64 35.92
N ARG A 291 -15.32 11.21 34.72
CA ARG A 291 -15.99 10.72 33.50
C ARG A 291 -15.04 10.08 32.50
N ALA A 292 -15.36 8.88 32.04
CA ALA A 292 -14.68 8.20 30.95
C ALA A 292 -15.60 8.02 29.74
N LEU A 293 -15.22 8.66 28.62
CA LEU A 293 -15.95 8.62 27.36
C LEU A 293 -15.28 7.66 26.37
N PHE A 294 -16.09 6.85 25.70
CA PHE A 294 -15.65 5.99 24.60
C PHE A 294 -16.50 6.29 23.36
N SER A 295 -15.86 6.52 22.21
CA SER A 295 -16.59 6.82 20.97
C SER A 295 -16.43 5.74 19.89
N GLN A 296 -17.47 5.57 19.09
CA GLN A 296 -17.49 4.75 17.88
C GLN A 296 -18.12 5.54 16.73
N PRO A 297 -17.38 5.76 15.62
CA PRO A 297 -17.89 6.48 14.45
C PRO A 297 -18.85 5.60 13.63
N ALA A 298 -19.46 6.20 12.61
CA ALA A 298 -20.25 5.46 11.63
C ALA A 298 -19.39 4.45 10.83
N MET A 299 -20.05 3.43 10.29
CA MET A 299 -19.43 2.50 9.34
C MET A 299 -19.01 3.23 8.05
N PRO A 300 -17.93 2.81 7.38
CA PRO A 300 -17.07 1.67 7.70
C PRO A 300 -16.03 1.97 8.78
N ILE A 301 -15.67 0.94 9.55
CA ILE A 301 -14.64 0.97 10.59
C ILE A 301 -13.92 -0.39 10.62
N LYS A 302 -12.59 -0.42 10.71
CA LYS A 302 -11.87 -1.67 10.97
C LYS A 302 -12.11 -2.13 12.40
N CYS A 303 -12.45 -3.40 12.56
CA CYS A 303 -12.78 -4.04 13.82
C CYS A 303 -13.82 -3.25 14.62
N ALA A 304 -15.07 -3.16 14.13
CA ALA A 304 -16.17 -2.43 14.78
C ALA A 304 -16.39 -2.72 16.28
N GLY A 305 -16.00 -3.89 16.77
CA GLY A 305 -16.04 -4.17 18.22
C GLY A 305 -14.88 -3.59 19.04
N ALA A 306 -13.82 -3.05 18.45
CA ALA A 306 -12.64 -2.55 19.16
C ALA A 306 -12.92 -1.35 20.11
N PRO A 307 -13.78 -0.37 19.76
CA PRO A 307 -14.15 0.69 20.70
C PRO A 307 -14.79 0.12 21.98
N GLN A 308 -15.70 -0.84 21.81
CA GLN A 308 -16.33 -1.56 22.91
C GLN A 308 -15.32 -2.37 23.73
N LYS A 309 -14.36 -3.05 23.08
CA LYS A 309 -13.30 -3.79 23.78
C LYS A 309 -12.47 -2.88 24.68
N ALA A 310 -12.11 -1.69 24.21
CA ALA A 310 -11.37 -0.72 25.01
C ALA A 310 -12.17 -0.30 26.25
N MET A 311 -13.46 -0.03 26.08
CA MET A 311 -14.39 0.27 27.17
C MET A 311 -14.51 -0.88 28.17
N TYR A 312 -14.91 -2.07 27.72
CA TYR A 312 -15.13 -3.22 28.61
C TYR A 312 -13.89 -3.58 29.42
N LEU A 313 -12.70 -3.54 28.79
CA LEU A 313 -11.44 -3.81 29.48
C LEU A 313 -11.05 -2.70 30.46
N SER A 314 -11.39 -1.44 30.17
CA SER A 314 -11.18 -0.34 31.12
C SER A 314 -12.08 -0.50 32.34
N CYS A 315 -13.37 -0.79 32.13
CA CYS A 315 -14.32 -1.05 33.20
C CYS A 315 -13.93 -2.26 34.06
N ASP A 316 -13.41 -3.32 33.43
CA ASP A 316 -12.91 -4.49 34.16
C ASP A 316 -11.74 -4.14 35.08
N ILE A 317 -10.77 -3.36 34.58
CA ILE A 317 -9.63 -2.88 35.38
C ILE A 317 -10.10 -1.98 36.54
N TRP A 318 -11.03 -1.07 36.29
CA TRP A 318 -11.59 -0.20 37.34
C TRP A 318 -12.41 -0.98 38.36
N ARG A 319 -13.14 -2.02 37.93
CA ARG A 319 -13.89 -2.92 38.82
C ARG A 319 -12.94 -3.69 39.72
N GLU A 320 -11.89 -4.30 39.15
CA GLU A 320 -10.85 -5.02 39.91
C GLU A 320 -10.15 -4.09 40.92
N ALA A 321 -9.94 -2.82 40.57
CA ALA A 321 -9.35 -1.82 41.45
C ALA A 321 -10.34 -1.20 42.46
N GLY A 322 -11.63 -1.55 42.43
CA GLY A 322 -12.67 -0.95 43.27
C GLY A 322 -13.02 0.51 42.94
N ALA A 323 -12.55 1.03 41.80
CA ALA A 323 -12.73 2.42 41.38
C ALA A 323 -13.97 2.64 40.49
N LEU A 324 -14.48 1.58 39.83
CA LEU A 324 -15.59 1.69 38.88
C LEU A 324 -16.82 2.46 39.41
N PRO A 325 -17.26 2.29 40.67
CA PRO A 325 -18.42 3.04 41.19
C PRO A 325 -18.23 4.57 41.25
N GLN A 326 -17.00 5.07 41.11
CA GLN A 326 -16.67 6.50 41.11
C GLN A 326 -16.47 7.07 39.71
N ILE A 327 -16.60 6.24 38.67
CA ILE A 327 -16.31 6.60 37.28
C ILE A 327 -17.60 6.48 36.47
N ASP A 328 -18.07 7.61 35.95
CA ASP A 328 -19.17 7.67 35.00
C ASP A 328 -18.66 7.22 33.63
N VAL A 329 -19.08 6.05 33.15
CA VAL A 329 -18.66 5.51 31.86
C VAL A 329 -19.76 5.70 30.82
N GLU A 330 -19.48 6.45 29.76
CA GLU A 330 -20.40 6.65 28.64
C GLU A 330 -19.84 6.05 27.34
N PHE A 331 -20.69 5.36 26.58
CA PHE A 331 -20.35 4.85 25.25
C PHE A 331 -21.20 5.51 24.17
N HIS A 332 -20.57 6.36 23.37
CA HIS A 332 -21.19 7.08 22.28
C HIS A 332 -20.96 6.35 20.96
N ASN A 333 -22.03 5.75 20.45
CA ASN A 333 -22.01 5.03 19.19
C ASN A 333 -22.84 5.80 18.16
N ALA A 334 -22.23 6.14 17.03
CA ALA A 334 -22.91 6.84 15.94
C ALA A 334 -24.02 6.00 15.28
N GLY A 335 -24.00 4.67 15.47
CA GLY A 335 -25.03 3.77 14.95
C GLY A 335 -26.22 3.57 15.90
N ALA A 336 -27.31 3.08 15.33
CA ALA A 336 -28.57 2.81 16.05
C ALA A 336 -28.59 1.49 16.84
N VAL A 337 -27.52 0.68 16.80
CA VAL A 337 -27.41 -0.61 17.51
C VAL A 337 -26.01 -0.81 18.07
N LEU A 338 -25.91 -1.55 19.19
CA LEU A 338 -24.62 -1.86 19.85
C LEU A 338 -23.71 -2.73 18.97
N PHE A 339 -24.27 -3.73 18.29
CA PHE A 339 -23.51 -4.63 17.41
C PHE A 339 -24.37 -5.07 16.22
N GLY A 340 -23.76 -5.19 15.05
CA GLY A 340 -24.49 -5.41 13.78
C GLY A 340 -25.11 -6.80 13.61
N VAL A 341 -24.79 -7.75 14.49
CA VAL A 341 -25.35 -9.11 14.45
C VAL A 341 -26.10 -9.37 15.75
N ALA A 342 -27.43 -9.40 15.67
CA ALA A 342 -28.34 -9.39 16.82
C ALA A 342 -28.09 -10.53 17.82
N THR A 343 -27.68 -11.71 17.35
CA THR A 343 -27.41 -12.89 18.20
C THR A 343 -26.38 -12.63 19.31
N TYR A 344 -25.42 -11.72 19.08
CA TYR A 344 -24.38 -11.41 20.06
C TYR A 344 -24.77 -10.26 20.99
N VAL A 345 -25.82 -9.49 20.67
CA VAL A 345 -26.21 -8.29 21.42
C VAL A 345 -26.62 -8.61 22.87
N PRO A 346 -27.41 -9.65 23.18
CA PRO A 346 -27.78 -9.95 24.57
C PRO A 346 -26.58 -10.10 25.50
N ALA A 347 -25.58 -10.90 25.08
CA ALA A 347 -24.37 -11.10 25.88
C ALA A 347 -23.54 -9.82 26.05
N LEU A 348 -23.60 -8.88 25.10
CA LEU A 348 -22.93 -7.58 25.23
C LEU A 348 -23.72 -6.64 26.15
N MET A 349 -25.05 -6.62 26.06
CA MET A 349 -25.91 -5.85 26.94
C MET A 349 -25.78 -6.28 28.41
N ASP A 350 -25.53 -7.57 28.68
CA ASP A 350 -25.21 -8.04 30.03
C ASP A 350 -23.96 -7.33 30.59
N TYR A 351 -22.95 -7.05 29.76
CA TYR A 351 -21.75 -6.32 30.19
C TYR A 351 -21.97 -4.81 30.28
N ILE A 352 -22.81 -4.23 29.42
CA ILE A 352 -23.28 -2.85 29.58
C ILE A 352 -23.91 -2.67 30.96
N ALA A 353 -24.85 -3.55 31.33
CA ALA A 353 -25.50 -3.53 32.64
C ALA A 353 -24.53 -3.84 33.78
N LYS A 354 -23.67 -4.86 33.64
CA LYS A 354 -22.68 -5.27 34.65
C LYS A 354 -21.75 -4.13 35.04
N TYR A 355 -21.35 -3.29 34.09
CA TYR A 355 -20.43 -2.18 34.32
C TYR A 355 -21.13 -0.84 34.56
N GLY A 356 -22.46 -0.78 34.49
CA GLY A 356 -23.19 0.48 34.61
C GLY A 356 -22.86 1.48 33.50
N ILE A 357 -22.58 0.99 32.29
CA ILE A 357 -22.22 1.85 31.15
C ILE A 357 -23.46 2.56 30.64
N ASP A 358 -23.38 3.88 30.50
CA ASP A 358 -24.40 4.68 29.82
C ASP A 358 -24.23 4.58 28.29
N LEU A 359 -25.09 3.80 27.66
CA LEU A 359 -25.06 3.54 26.21
C LEU A 359 -25.82 4.63 25.44
N GLN A 360 -25.09 5.44 24.69
CA GLN A 360 -25.61 6.52 23.85
C GLN A 360 -25.56 6.12 22.36
N LEU A 361 -26.67 5.58 21.86
CA LEU A 361 -26.87 5.32 20.42
C LEU A 361 -27.21 6.60 19.65
N ASP A 362 -26.97 6.56 18.35
CA ASP A 362 -27.11 7.69 17.42
C ASP A 362 -26.34 8.94 17.89
N SER A 363 -25.17 8.73 18.50
CA SER A 363 -24.33 9.77 19.08
C SER A 363 -22.91 9.73 18.50
N ASN A 364 -22.58 10.75 17.71
CA ASN A 364 -21.34 10.83 16.94
C ASN A 364 -20.41 11.91 17.51
N LEU A 365 -19.15 11.58 17.78
CA LEU A 365 -18.14 12.55 18.23
C LEU A 365 -17.75 13.46 17.06
N ILE A 366 -17.86 14.78 17.23
CA ILE A 366 -17.59 15.77 16.16
C ILE A 366 -16.49 16.78 16.52
N ALA A 367 -16.25 17.04 17.81
CA ALA A 367 -15.19 17.94 18.26
C ALA A 367 -14.63 17.53 19.63
N VAL A 368 -13.38 17.91 19.88
CA VAL A 368 -12.68 17.75 21.15
C VAL A 368 -11.90 19.02 21.47
N ASP A 369 -12.31 19.72 22.52
CA ASP A 369 -11.51 20.76 23.17
C ASP A 369 -10.63 20.09 24.23
N GLY A 370 -9.37 19.85 23.88
CA GLY A 370 -8.44 19.16 24.77
C GLY A 370 -8.12 19.96 26.04
N ASP A 371 -8.03 21.29 25.96
CA ASP A 371 -7.59 22.11 27.08
C ASP A 371 -8.67 22.23 28.14
N ARG A 372 -9.93 22.35 27.72
CA ARG A 372 -11.10 22.32 28.60
C ARG A 372 -11.59 20.91 28.90
N ARG A 373 -11.03 19.89 28.24
CA ARG A 373 -11.45 18.48 28.28
C ARG A 373 -12.94 18.30 28.01
N ILE A 374 -13.41 18.91 26.93
CA ILE A 374 -14.81 18.83 26.49
C ILE A 374 -14.86 18.07 25.16
N ALA A 375 -15.72 17.05 25.11
CA ALA A 375 -16.07 16.36 23.88
C ALA A 375 -17.47 16.80 23.44
N THR A 376 -17.61 17.16 22.16
CA THR A 376 -18.90 17.54 21.57
C THR A 376 -19.41 16.41 20.69
N PHE A 377 -20.62 15.95 20.99
CA PHE A 377 -21.32 14.92 20.24
C PHE A 377 -22.50 15.51 19.48
N GLU A 378 -22.69 15.04 18.25
CA GLU A 378 -23.90 15.24 17.49
C GLU A 378 -24.82 14.04 17.71
N ARG A 379 -26.06 14.29 18.14
CA ARG A 379 -27.05 13.25 18.41
C ARG A 379 -28.27 13.43 17.51
N LYS A 380 -28.66 12.34 16.84
CA LYS A 380 -29.90 12.30 16.07
C LYS A 380 -30.99 11.59 16.86
N ARG A 381 -32.08 12.29 17.20
CA ARG A 381 -33.28 11.70 17.81
C ARG A 381 -34.51 12.26 17.09
N ASP A 382 -35.42 11.37 16.69
CA ASP A 382 -36.69 11.73 16.04
C ASP A 382 -36.55 12.67 14.83
N GLY A 383 -35.41 12.60 14.13
CA GLY A 383 -35.10 13.46 12.98
C GLY A 383 -34.43 14.80 13.33
N GLU A 384 -34.36 15.17 14.60
CA GLU A 384 -33.67 16.37 15.07
C GLU A 384 -32.20 16.08 15.42
N ILE A 385 -31.32 17.01 15.06
CA ILE A 385 -29.89 16.94 15.35
C ILE A 385 -29.60 17.90 16.50
N THR A 386 -29.13 17.36 17.63
CA THR A 386 -28.73 18.13 18.81
C THR A 386 -27.24 18.00 19.05
N ARG A 387 -26.60 19.06 19.52
CA ARG A 387 -25.19 19.03 19.95
C ARG A 387 -25.12 18.99 21.46
N ILE A 388 -24.31 18.06 21.96
CA ILE A 388 -24.20 17.76 23.39
C ILE A 388 -22.73 17.82 23.77
N GLU A 389 -22.40 18.68 24.73
CA GLU A 389 -21.07 18.74 25.32
C GLU A 389 -20.96 17.83 26.55
N ARG A 390 -19.80 17.21 26.70
CA ARG A 390 -19.44 16.33 27.82
C ARG A 390 -18.02 16.62 28.28
N GLU A 391 -17.87 17.02 29.53
CA GLU A 391 -16.56 17.06 30.19
C GLU A 391 -16.05 15.64 30.44
N PHE A 392 -14.74 15.42 30.34
CA PHE A 392 -14.13 14.10 30.56
C PHE A 392 -12.80 14.15 31.31
N ASP A 393 -12.52 13.06 32.02
CA ASP A 393 -11.19 12.77 32.59
C ASP A 393 -10.41 11.83 31.66
N MET A 394 -11.13 10.99 30.90
CA MET A 394 -10.57 10.14 29.86
C MET A 394 -11.51 10.10 28.65
N LEU A 395 -10.95 10.25 27.45
CA LEU A 395 -11.66 10.06 26.19
C LEU A 395 -10.87 9.06 25.32
N HIS A 396 -11.44 7.87 25.11
CA HIS A 396 -10.98 6.96 24.07
C HIS A 396 -11.73 7.24 22.78
N ALA A 397 -11.12 8.05 21.91
CA ALA A 397 -11.70 8.51 20.66
C ALA A 397 -11.39 7.56 19.50
N VAL A 398 -12.37 7.38 18.61
CA VAL A 398 -12.18 6.64 17.36
C VAL A 398 -12.66 7.49 16.19
N PRO A 399 -11.78 7.80 15.22
CA PRO A 399 -12.10 8.71 14.14
C PRO A 399 -12.87 7.96 13.04
N PRO A 400 -13.65 8.68 12.20
CA PRO A 400 -14.16 8.13 10.96
C PRO A 400 -13.04 7.48 10.14
N GLN A 401 -13.35 6.41 9.43
CA GLN A 401 -12.35 5.69 8.62
C GLN A 401 -12.76 5.73 7.16
N VAL A 402 -11.80 6.03 6.30
CA VAL A 402 -12.01 6.28 4.87
C VAL A 402 -10.98 5.53 4.05
N SER A 403 -11.22 5.41 2.74
CA SER A 403 -10.19 4.89 1.83
C SER A 403 -8.97 5.83 1.76
N LEU A 404 -7.86 5.31 1.27
CA LEU A 404 -6.71 6.17 0.95
C LEU A 404 -7.05 7.03 -0.28
N ASP A 405 -6.59 8.28 -0.28
CA ASP A 405 -6.80 9.23 -1.37
C ASP A 405 -6.36 8.69 -2.74
N VAL A 406 -5.22 7.98 -2.79
CA VAL A 406 -4.70 7.35 -4.02
C VAL A 406 -5.68 6.32 -4.60
N VAL A 407 -6.49 5.67 -3.77
CA VAL A 407 -7.55 4.76 -4.22
C VAL A 407 -8.78 5.58 -4.61
N ALA A 408 -9.25 6.45 -3.71
CA ALA A 408 -10.50 7.19 -3.87
C ALA A 408 -10.54 8.04 -5.15
N LYS A 409 -9.38 8.53 -5.59
CA LYS A 409 -9.21 9.36 -6.79
C LYS A 409 -8.82 8.56 -8.03
N SER A 410 -8.71 7.24 -7.93
CA SER A 410 -8.29 6.36 -9.02
C SER A 410 -9.46 5.74 -9.78
N PRO A 411 -9.21 5.20 -11.00
CA PRO A 411 -10.21 4.42 -11.71
C PRO A 411 -10.67 3.16 -10.97
N LEU A 412 -9.97 2.71 -9.92
CA LEU A 412 -10.36 1.51 -9.15
C LEU A 412 -11.48 1.76 -8.13
N ALA A 413 -11.81 3.03 -7.83
CA ALA A 413 -12.77 3.35 -6.77
C ALA A 413 -14.23 3.09 -7.19
N ALA A 414 -15.01 2.58 -6.25
CA ALA A 414 -16.47 2.68 -6.25
C ALA A 414 -16.91 4.07 -5.76
N ALA A 415 -18.22 4.35 -5.80
CA ALA A 415 -18.79 5.60 -5.24
C ALA A 415 -18.48 5.80 -3.74
N SER A 416 -18.22 4.72 -2.99
CA SER A 416 -17.81 4.78 -1.59
C SER A 416 -16.35 5.25 -1.38
N GLY A 417 -15.57 5.38 -2.46
CA GLY A 417 -14.14 5.67 -2.44
C GLY A 417 -13.24 4.45 -2.20
N PHE A 418 -13.79 3.30 -1.80
CA PHE A 418 -13.06 2.03 -1.67
C PHE A 418 -12.97 1.30 -3.02
N ILE A 419 -12.09 0.30 -3.13
CA ILE A 419 -11.89 -0.43 -4.39
C ILE A 419 -13.18 -1.17 -4.79
N GLU A 420 -13.65 -0.99 -6.02
CA GLU A 420 -14.85 -1.64 -6.52
C GLU A 420 -14.59 -3.12 -6.84
N VAL A 421 -15.17 -4.02 -6.05
CA VAL A 421 -14.99 -5.47 -6.23
C VAL A 421 -16.32 -6.20 -6.28
N ASP A 422 -16.34 -7.33 -6.99
CA ASP A 422 -17.30 -8.38 -6.76
C ASP A 422 -17.05 -9.01 -5.39
N GLU A 423 -18.06 -9.05 -4.53
CA GLU A 423 -17.91 -9.44 -3.13
C GLU A 423 -17.51 -10.91 -2.94
N ALA A 424 -17.96 -11.79 -3.84
CA ALA A 424 -17.65 -13.21 -3.78
C ALA A 424 -16.22 -13.49 -4.26
N THR A 425 -15.84 -12.99 -5.43
CA THR A 425 -14.56 -13.34 -6.07
C THR A 425 -13.41 -12.41 -5.67
N LEU A 426 -13.73 -11.24 -5.13
CA LEU A 426 -12.81 -10.13 -4.82
C LEU A 426 -12.08 -9.58 -6.05
N ARG A 427 -12.55 -9.93 -7.25
CA ARG A 427 -12.10 -9.38 -8.53
C ARG A 427 -12.74 -8.01 -8.72
N HIS A 428 -12.00 -7.08 -9.32
CA HIS A 428 -12.54 -5.77 -9.68
C HIS A 428 -13.67 -5.93 -10.70
N LYS A 429 -14.74 -5.15 -10.56
CA LYS A 429 -15.93 -5.30 -11.43
C LYS A 429 -15.69 -4.91 -12.88
N ARG A 430 -14.76 -3.97 -13.11
CA ARG A 430 -14.44 -3.42 -14.45
C ARG A 430 -13.14 -3.95 -15.05
N TYR A 431 -12.26 -4.55 -14.26
CA TYR A 431 -10.90 -4.92 -14.68
C TYR A 431 -10.63 -6.37 -14.28
N GLU A 432 -10.56 -7.27 -15.26
CA GLU A 432 -10.54 -8.72 -14.99
C GLU A 432 -9.24 -9.21 -14.34
N ASN A 433 -8.15 -8.45 -14.52
CA ASN A 433 -6.84 -8.73 -13.96
C ASN A 433 -6.53 -7.88 -12.72
N VAL A 434 -7.53 -7.30 -12.07
CA VAL A 434 -7.36 -6.53 -10.83
C VAL A 434 -8.18 -7.18 -9.72
N PHE A 435 -7.59 -7.31 -8.53
CA PHE A 435 -8.23 -7.84 -7.32
C PHE A 435 -8.07 -6.86 -6.16
N GLY A 436 -9.08 -6.76 -5.29
CA GLY A 436 -9.07 -5.91 -4.11
C GLY A 436 -9.46 -6.69 -2.86
N LEU A 437 -8.72 -6.53 -1.76
CA LEU A 437 -9.02 -7.22 -0.51
C LEU A 437 -8.62 -6.44 0.75
N GLY A 438 -8.98 -6.99 1.91
CA GLY A 438 -8.77 -6.37 3.21
C GLY A 438 -9.62 -5.12 3.39
N ASP A 439 -9.13 -4.21 4.22
CA ASP A 439 -9.88 -3.01 4.59
C ASP A 439 -10.06 -2.03 3.42
N GLY A 440 -9.24 -2.13 2.37
CA GLY A 440 -9.31 -1.28 1.17
C GLY A 440 -10.39 -1.69 0.15
N ALA A 441 -10.93 -2.91 0.26
CA ALA A 441 -11.98 -3.39 -0.62
C ALA A 441 -13.36 -2.82 -0.25
N GLY A 442 -14.16 -2.50 -1.27
CA GLY A 442 -15.53 -2.02 -1.16
C GLY A 442 -16.53 -3.13 -0.89
N THR A 443 -16.28 -3.97 0.12
CA THR A 443 -17.15 -5.07 0.54
C THR A 443 -17.97 -4.70 1.79
N SER A 444 -19.11 -5.37 1.97
CA SER A 444 -20.05 -5.18 3.08
C SER A 444 -19.71 -5.99 4.34
N ASN A 445 -18.72 -6.89 4.28
CA ASN A 445 -18.29 -7.68 5.44
C ASN A 445 -17.55 -6.82 6.47
N ALA A 446 -17.40 -7.35 7.68
CA ALA A 446 -16.58 -6.71 8.71
C ALA A 446 -15.11 -6.61 8.26
N LYS A 447 -14.57 -5.38 8.28
CA LYS A 447 -13.16 -5.07 8.03
C LYS A 447 -12.31 -5.55 9.21
N ALA A 448 -11.63 -6.68 9.08
CA ALA A 448 -10.86 -7.30 10.16
C ALA A 448 -9.75 -8.21 9.62
N ALA A 449 -8.71 -8.43 10.43
CA ALA A 449 -7.63 -9.37 10.09
C ALA A 449 -8.15 -10.81 9.86
N ALA A 450 -9.22 -11.22 10.53
CA ALA A 450 -9.86 -12.52 10.31
C ALA A 450 -10.52 -12.63 8.93
N ALA A 451 -11.09 -11.53 8.41
CA ALA A 451 -11.59 -11.46 7.04
C ALA A 451 -10.43 -11.50 6.05
N ALA A 452 -9.41 -10.65 6.24
CA ALA A 452 -8.20 -10.66 5.40
C ALA A 452 -7.56 -12.05 5.31
N ARG A 453 -7.55 -12.82 6.40
CA ARG A 453 -7.07 -14.20 6.46
C ARG A 453 -7.82 -15.16 5.55
N LYS A 454 -9.14 -14.98 5.38
CA LYS A 454 -9.98 -15.80 4.49
C LYS A 454 -9.98 -15.27 3.05
N GLN A 455 -9.87 -13.96 2.88
CA GLN A 455 -9.81 -13.31 1.57
C GLN A 455 -8.51 -13.63 0.83
N ALA A 456 -7.37 -13.59 1.52
CA ALA A 456 -6.05 -13.81 0.92
C ALA A 456 -5.94 -15.10 0.08
N PRO A 457 -6.35 -16.29 0.57
CA PRO A 457 -6.29 -17.50 -0.23
C PRO A 457 -7.31 -17.57 -1.37
N VAL A 458 -8.46 -16.90 -1.24
CA VAL A 458 -9.45 -16.73 -2.34
C VAL A 458 -8.83 -15.90 -3.46
N VAL A 459 -8.26 -14.74 -3.12
CA VAL A 459 -7.55 -13.89 -4.08
C VAL A 459 -6.37 -14.63 -4.69
N ALA A 460 -5.56 -15.35 -3.91
CA ALA A 460 -4.40 -16.07 -4.44
C ALA A 460 -4.76 -17.09 -5.52
N VAL A 461 -5.82 -17.89 -5.33
CA VAL A 461 -6.23 -18.85 -6.37
C VAL A 461 -6.89 -18.18 -7.57
N ASN A 462 -7.59 -17.07 -7.37
CA ASN A 462 -8.21 -16.31 -8.46
C ASN A 462 -7.17 -15.52 -9.27
N VAL A 463 -6.11 -15.01 -8.64
CA VAL A 463 -4.95 -14.38 -9.29
C VAL A 463 -4.22 -15.40 -10.18
N LEU A 464 -4.00 -16.62 -9.68
CA LEU A 464 -3.39 -17.68 -10.48
C LEU A 464 -4.28 -18.09 -11.67
N ALA A 465 -5.60 -18.13 -11.48
CA ALA A 465 -6.53 -18.35 -12.59
C ALA A 465 -6.48 -17.21 -13.61
N ALA A 466 -6.42 -15.95 -13.16
CA ALA A 466 -6.31 -14.79 -14.04
C ALA A 466 -4.99 -14.77 -14.84
N LEU A 467 -3.87 -15.17 -14.22
CA LEU A 467 -2.59 -15.33 -14.92
C LEU A 467 -2.67 -16.37 -16.05
N ASP A 468 -3.51 -17.39 -15.89
CA ASP A 468 -3.81 -18.42 -16.89
C ASP A 468 -4.91 -17.99 -17.90
N GLY A 469 -5.46 -16.77 -17.80
CA GLY A 469 -6.58 -16.32 -18.63
C GLY A 469 -7.91 -16.99 -18.32
N LYS A 470 -8.09 -17.51 -17.09
CA LYS A 470 -9.29 -18.22 -16.62
C LYS A 470 -10.15 -17.34 -15.70
N PRO A 471 -11.46 -17.59 -15.61
CA PRO A 471 -12.33 -16.90 -14.66
C PRO A 471 -11.99 -17.26 -13.20
N PRO A 472 -12.49 -16.49 -12.21
CA PRO A 472 -12.37 -16.85 -10.79
C PRO A 472 -12.85 -18.27 -10.50
N VAL A 473 -12.15 -18.95 -9.58
CA VAL A 473 -12.33 -20.37 -9.24
C VAL A 473 -12.66 -20.58 -7.75
N ALA A 474 -12.67 -19.51 -6.97
CA ALA A 474 -13.02 -19.51 -5.55
C ALA A 474 -13.82 -18.28 -5.18
N ASP A 475 -14.65 -18.44 -4.16
CA ASP A 475 -15.52 -17.44 -3.59
C ASP A 475 -15.27 -17.22 -2.09
N TYR A 476 -15.69 -16.05 -1.64
CA TYR A 476 -15.65 -15.56 -0.27
C TYR A 476 -17.08 -15.33 0.20
N ASP A 477 -17.42 -15.91 1.35
CA ASP A 477 -18.76 -15.90 1.94
C ASP A 477 -19.02 -14.69 2.87
N GLY A 478 -18.09 -13.74 2.88
CA GLY A 478 -18.15 -12.57 3.76
C GLY A 478 -17.63 -12.83 5.17
N TYR A 479 -16.99 -13.98 5.43
CA TYR A 479 -16.51 -14.33 6.77
C TYR A 479 -15.71 -13.20 7.46
N GLY A 480 -16.24 -12.72 8.56
CA GLY A 480 -15.58 -11.88 9.54
C GLY A 480 -15.61 -12.52 10.92
N SER A 481 -14.62 -12.17 11.74
CA SER A 481 -14.61 -12.52 13.16
C SER A 481 -14.26 -11.30 14.00
N CYS A 482 -15.01 -11.10 15.09
CA CYS A 482 -14.77 -10.09 16.09
C CYS A 482 -14.70 -10.74 17.48
N PRO A 483 -13.50 -11.07 17.97
CA PRO A 483 -13.30 -11.51 19.36
C PRO A 483 -13.54 -10.31 20.30
N LEU A 484 -14.76 -10.17 20.79
CA LEU A 484 -15.21 -9.11 21.70
C LEU A 484 -14.76 -9.46 23.12
N THR A 485 -13.62 -8.89 23.50
CA THR A 485 -13.09 -8.98 24.85
C THR A 485 -13.89 -8.10 25.78
N VAL A 486 -14.70 -8.75 26.61
CA VAL A 486 -15.68 -8.13 27.52
C VAL A 486 -15.16 -8.06 28.97
N GLU A 487 -14.15 -8.84 29.30
CA GLU A 487 -13.33 -8.72 30.51
C GLU A 487 -12.03 -9.48 30.34
N ARG A 488 -11.05 -9.26 31.21
CA ARG A 488 -9.85 -10.06 31.29
C ARG A 488 -10.25 -11.51 31.57
N GLY A 489 -9.85 -12.41 30.67
CA GLY A 489 -10.18 -13.83 30.77
C GLY A 489 -11.46 -14.27 30.05
N LYS A 490 -12.28 -13.39 29.47
CA LYS A 490 -13.47 -13.82 28.70
C LYS A 490 -13.70 -13.05 27.41
N ILE A 491 -14.18 -13.78 26.40
CA ILE A 491 -14.47 -13.24 25.07
C ILE A 491 -15.81 -13.77 24.56
N VAL A 492 -16.63 -12.88 24.01
CA VAL A 492 -17.72 -13.22 23.09
C VAL A 492 -17.12 -13.33 21.69
N LEU A 493 -17.02 -14.54 21.14
CA LEU A 493 -16.39 -14.79 19.84
C LEU A 493 -17.44 -14.66 18.73
N ALA A 494 -17.60 -13.46 18.20
CA ALA A 494 -18.54 -13.22 17.12
C ALA A 494 -17.94 -13.64 15.76
N GLU A 495 -18.58 -14.57 15.07
CA GLU A 495 -18.19 -15.04 13.73
C GLU A 495 -19.41 -15.05 12.81
N PHE A 496 -19.28 -14.46 11.63
CA PHE A 496 -20.40 -14.23 10.73
C PHE A 496 -19.94 -13.96 9.28
N GLY A 497 -20.81 -14.23 8.32
CA GLY A 497 -20.61 -13.93 6.89
C GLY A 497 -21.47 -12.76 6.41
N TYR A 498 -21.65 -12.67 5.09
CA TYR A 498 -22.57 -11.70 4.49
C TYR A 498 -23.99 -11.84 5.05
N GLY A 499 -24.69 -10.70 5.15
CA GLY A 499 -26.05 -10.64 5.71
C GLY A 499 -26.15 -11.01 7.20
N GLY A 500 -25.03 -11.13 7.92
CA GLY A 500 -25.02 -11.49 9.34
C GLY A 500 -25.23 -12.99 9.60
N LYS A 501 -25.11 -13.85 8.57
CA LYS A 501 -25.16 -15.31 8.72
C LYS A 501 -24.10 -15.78 9.71
N LEU A 502 -24.47 -16.54 10.74
CA LEU A 502 -23.51 -17.06 11.72
C LEU A 502 -22.59 -18.09 11.07
N LEU A 503 -21.28 -17.98 11.30
CA LEU A 503 -20.25 -18.88 10.76
C LEU A 503 -19.24 -19.28 11.87
N PRO A 504 -19.69 -19.96 12.94
CA PRO A 504 -18.81 -20.34 14.03
C PRO A 504 -17.72 -21.33 13.56
N SER A 505 -16.47 -21.07 13.94
CA SER A 505 -15.33 -21.94 13.61
C SER A 505 -15.27 -23.20 14.48
N PHE A 506 -15.95 -23.20 15.63
CA PHE A 506 -15.89 -24.26 16.62
C PHE A 506 -17.29 -24.76 16.96
N PRO A 507 -17.45 -26.05 17.32
CA PRO A 507 -18.71 -26.53 17.83
C PRO A 507 -19.03 -25.88 19.18
N ALA A 508 -20.32 -25.67 19.47
CA ALA A 508 -20.78 -24.94 20.66
C ALA A 508 -20.34 -25.57 22.00
N TRP A 509 -20.09 -26.89 22.03
CA TRP A 509 -19.56 -27.57 23.22
C TRP A 509 -18.10 -27.20 23.54
N LEU A 510 -17.36 -26.69 22.55
CA LEU A 510 -15.98 -26.22 22.71
C LEU A 510 -15.93 -24.70 22.92
N ILE A 511 -16.55 -23.95 22.00
CA ILE A 511 -16.71 -22.49 22.09
C ILE A 511 -18.12 -22.13 21.63
N ASP A 512 -19.01 -21.84 22.58
CA ASP A 512 -20.26 -21.12 22.31
C ASP A 512 -19.94 -19.62 22.14
N GLY A 513 -19.72 -19.20 20.88
CA GLY A 513 -19.34 -17.83 20.55
C GLY A 513 -20.38 -16.77 20.91
N THR A 514 -21.62 -17.17 21.18
CA THR A 514 -22.70 -16.27 21.63
C THR A 514 -22.57 -15.85 23.09
N LYS A 515 -21.67 -16.48 23.85
CA LYS A 515 -21.45 -16.24 25.27
C LYS A 515 -20.00 -15.86 25.58
N PRO A 516 -19.74 -15.19 26.72
CA PRO A 516 -18.39 -14.90 27.17
C PRO A 516 -17.68 -16.19 27.62
N THR A 517 -16.64 -16.62 26.90
CA THR A 517 -15.90 -17.86 27.21
C THR A 517 -14.42 -17.63 27.51
N LYS A 518 -13.86 -18.43 28.42
CA LYS A 518 -12.41 -18.48 28.71
C LYS A 518 -11.61 -19.13 27.58
N ALA A 519 -12.21 -20.09 26.88
CA ALA A 519 -11.60 -20.74 25.73
C ALA A 519 -11.34 -19.75 24.58
N ALA A 520 -12.30 -18.87 24.27
CA ALA A 520 -12.09 -17.81 23.29
C ALA A 520 -11.04 -16.78 23.75
N TRP A 521 -10.94 -16.49 25.06
CA TRP A 521 -9.85 -15.69 25.61
C TRP A 521 -8.49 -16.33 25.36
N PHE A 522 -8.32 -17.62 25.69
CA PHE A 522 -7.07 -18.34 25.43
C PHE A 522 -6.71 -18.34 23.95
N LEU A 523 -7.69 -18.56 23.06
CA LEU A 523 -7.52 -18.45 21.62
C LEU A 523 -6.98 -17.08 21.23
N LYS A 524 -7.59 -15.98 21.68
CA LYS A 524 -7.16 -14.61 21.34
C LYS A 524 -5.80 -14.26 21.92
N GLU A 525 -5.57 -14.50 23.20
CA GLU A 525 -4.36 -14.08 23.90
C GLU A 525 -3.13 -14.90 23.45
N ARG A 526 -3.29 -16.23 23.31
CA ARG A 526 -2.14 -17.14 23.13
C ARG A 526 -1.99 -17.69 21.73
N MET A 527 -3.08 -17.93 21.01
CA MET A 527 -3.03 -18.63 19.72
C MET A 527 -3.08 -17.70 18.51
N LEU A 528 -3.90 -16.64 18.54
CA LEU A 528 -4.04 -15.75 17.38
C LEU A 528 -2.75 -15.01 16.99
N PRO A 529 -1.90 -14.51 17.92
CA PRO A 529 -0.63 -13.88 17.53
C PRO A 529 0.32 -14.82 16.76
N PRO A 530 0.65 -16.05 17.23
CA PRO A 530 1.48 -16.95 16.43
C PRO A 530 0.77 -17.42 15.14
N ILE A 531 -0.56 -17.59 15.13
CA ILE A 531 -1.31 -17.87 13.90
C ILE A 531 -1.15 -16.72 12.90
N TYR A 532 -1.16 -15.46 13.34
CA TYR A 532 -0.93 -14.32 12.47
C TYR A 532 0.49 -14.36 11.88
N TRP A 533 1.51 -14.33 12.74
CA TRP A 533 2.91 -14.18 12.32
C TRP A 533 3.48 -15.39 11.58
N ASN A 534 3.18 -16.60 12.06
CA ASN A 534 3.85 -17.82 11.63
C ASN A 534 2.97 -18.68 10.70
N ALA A 535 1.66 -18.45 10.66
CA ALA A 535 0.77 -19.15 9.74
C ALA A 535 0.25 -18.24 8.62
N MET A 536 -0.56 -17.23 8.93
CA MET A 536 -1.22 -16.36 7.95
C MET A 536 -0.20 -15.66 7.04
N LEU A 537 0.78 -14.94 7.60
CA LEU A 537 1.79 -14.22 6.81
C LEU A 537 2.77 -15.13 6.08
N LYS A 538 2.75 -16.43 6.37
CA LYS A 538 3.56 -17.46 5.69
C LYS A 538 2.70 -18.36 4.79
N GLY A 539 1.45 -17.99 4.53
CA GLY A 539 0.54 -18.73 3.64
C GLY A 539 0.11 -20.11 4.16
N HIS A 540 0.15 -20.37 5.47
CA HIS A 540 -0.45 -21.57 6.06
C HIS A 540 -1.95 -21.35 6.34
N GLU A 541 -2.78 -22.08 5.61
CA GLU A 541 -4.22 -21.81 5.50
C GLU A 541 -5.07 -22.80 6.32
N LEU A 542 -4.60 -23.18 7.51
CA LEU A 542 -5.37 -24.04 8.41
C LEU A 542 -6.71 -23.39 8.74
N MET A 543 -7.84 -24.06 8.49
CA MET A 543 -9.19 -23.46 8.63
C MET A 543 -9.41 -22.20 7.79
N ALA A 544 -8.63 -21.97 6.72
CA ALA A 544 -8.78 -20.83 5.81
C ALA A 544 -8.71 -21.24 4.33
N LYS A 545 -8.84 -22.54 4.02
CA LYS A 545 -8.87 -23.00 2.64
C LYS A 545 -10.02 -22.32 1.89
N PRO A 546 -9.79 -21.87 0.64
CA PRO A 546 -10.82 -21.21 -0.14
C PRO A 546 -11.86 -22.24 -0.58
N HIS A 547 -13.13 -21.86 -0.55
CA HIS A 547 -14.21 -22.64 -1.15
C HIS A 547 -14.09 -22.56 -2.68
N ARG A 548 -14.35 -23.66 -3.38
CA ARG A 548 -14.26 -23.71 -4.85
C ARG A 548 -15.64 -23.45 -5.41
N ILE A 549 -15.72 -22.54 -6.38
CA ILE A 549 -17.00 -22.26 -7.07
C ILE A 549 -17.49 -23.56 -7.72
N GLY A 550 -18.73 -23.95 -7.42
CA GLY A 550 -19.35 -25.19 -7.89
C GLY A 550 -19.11 -26.43 -7.02
N ALA A 551 -18.31 -26.33 -5.95
CA ALA A 551 -18.24 -27.37 -4.93
C ALA A 551 -19.46 -27.30 -3.99
N SER A 552 -19.86 -28.43 -3.41
CA SER A 552 -20.84 -28.46 -2.31
C SER A 552 -20.18 -27.90 -1.04
N ALA A 553 -20.90 -27.00 -0.36
CA ALA A 553 -20.47 -26.35 0.88
C ALA A 553 -20.31 -27.30 2.07
#